data_AF-A0A8X6H7C0-F1
#
_entry.id   AF-A0A8X6H7C0-F1
#
_cell.length_a   1.000
_cell.length_b   1.000
_cell.length_c   1.000
_cell.angle_alpha   90.00
_cell.angle_beta   90.00
_cell.angle_gamma   90.00
#
_symmetry.space_group_name_H-M   'P 1'
#
loop_
_entity.id
_entity.type
_entity.pdbx_description
1 polymer ?
#
loop_
_entity_poly.entity_id
_entity_poly.type
_entity_poly.pdbx_seq_one_letter_code
_entity_poly.pdbx_strand_id
1 'polypeptide(L)'
;MQESSTLYVVISYKNDMEIIICRKSQFLRQLSEKYGIRMDNIALFDYEAEGLRPALSIENIRDGMILSLLDKSQSPAILKLNE
;
A
#
# COMPACT_ATOMS: atom_id res chain seq x y z
N MET A 1 -23.71 -9.66 -11.62
CA MET A 1 -22.35 -9.07 -11.51
C MET A 1 -22.46 -7.77 -10.74
N GLN A 2 -21.83 -7.66 -9.57
CA GLN A 2 -21.49 -6.38 -8.94
C GLN A 2 -20.50 -6.64 -7.80
N GLU A 3 -19.22 -6.57 -8.11
CA GLU A 3 -18.19 -6.40 -7.08
C GLU A 3 -17.95 -4.90 -6.93
N SER A 4 -18.54 -4.30 -5.89
CA SER A 4 -18.20 -2.96 -5.43
C SER A 4 -17.49 -3.11 -4.09
N SER A 5 -16.28 -3.67 -4.10
CA SER A 5 -15.43 -3.74 -2.91
C SER A 5 -14.79 -2.37 -2.67
N THR A 6 -15.55 -1.51 -2.01
CA THR A 6 -15.00 -0.33 -1.36
C THR A 6 -14.01 -0.79 -0.30
N LEU A 7 -12.74 -0.41 -0.43
CA LEU A 7 -11.70 -0.61 0.55
C LEU A 7 -11.74 0.46 1.63
N TYR A 8 -11.63 0.03 2.88
CA TYR A 8 -11.34 0.87 4.03
C TYR A 8 -10.01 0.41 4.64
N VAL A 9 -8.95 1.21 4.52
CA VAL A 9 -7.61 0.85 5.03
C VAL A 9 -6.93 2.03 5.72
N VAL A 10 -6.04 1.74 6.65
CA VAL A 10 -5.14 2.73 7.25
C VAL A 10 -3.80 2.64 6.52
N ILE A 11 -3.23 3.78 6.14
CA ILE A 11 -1.92 3.88 5.50
C ILE A 11 -0.96 4.54 6.46
N SER A 12 0.10 3.82 6.84
CA SER A 12 1.25 4.34 7.56
C SER A 12 2.32 4.79 6.56
N TYR A 13 2.69 6.07 6.59
CA TYR A 13 3.74 6.63 5.73
C TYR A 13 4.43 7.81 6.40
N LYS A 14 5.78 7.83 6.42
CA LYS A 14 6.61 8.94 6.94
C LYS A 14 6.19 9.42 8.36
N ASN A 15 5.94 8.46 9.26
CA ASN A 15 5.50 8.69 10.65
C ASN A 15 4.10 9.29 10.80
N ASP A 16 3.30 9.31 9.73
CA ASP A 16 1.89 9.66 9.77
C ASP A 16 1.01 8.43 9.45
N MET A 17 -0.24 8.45 9.90
CA MET A 17 -1.23 7.42 9.65
C MET A 17 -2.54 8.03 9.19
N GLU A 18 -3.01 7.64 8.01
CA GLU A 18 -4.22 8.19 7.41
C GLU A 18 -5.18 7.10 6.93
N ILE A 19 -6.48 7.35 7.08
CA ILE A 19 -7.52 6.45 6.56
C ILE A 19 -7.76 6.77 5.07
N ILE A 20 -7.73 5.73 4.24
CA ILE A 20 -8.11 5.79 2.82
C ILE A 20 -9.37 4.96 2.62
N ILE A 21 -10.41 5.59 2.06
CA ILE A 21 -11.66 4.94 1.68
C ILE A 21 -11.86 5.11 0.19
N CYS A 22 -11.82 4.01 -0.57
CA CYS A 22 -11.87 4.08 -2.02
C CYS A 22 -12.34 2.78 -2.65
N ARG A 23 -12.62 2.75 -3.95
CA ARG A 23 -12.79 1.47 -4.65
C ARG A 23 -11.43 0.77 -4.78
N LYS A 24 -11.37 -0.54 -4.58
CA LYS A 24 -10.14 -1.35 -4.73
C LYS A 24 -9.38 -1.06 -6.03
N SER A 25 -10.10 -0.93 -7.14
CA SER A 25 -9.53 -0.61 -8.46
C SER A 25 -8.90 0.78 -8.58
N GLN A 26 -9.21 1.71 -7.68
CA GLN A 26 -8.68 3.08 -7.68
C GLN A 26 -7.62 3.31 -6.60
N PHE A 27 -7.37 2.30 -5.75
CA PHE A 27 -6.59 2.45 -4.53
C PHE A 27 -5.15 2.95 -4.79
N LEU A 28 -4.39 2.28 -5.67
CA LEU A 28 -3.02 2.71 -6.00
C LEU A 28 -2.97 4.10 -6.63
N ARG A 29 -3.98 4.47 -7.43
CA ARG A 29 -4.09 5.80 -8.03
C ARG A 29 -4.32 6.86 -6.95
N GLN A 30 -5.19 6.61 -5.98
CA GLN A 30 -5.40 7.55 -4.87
C GLN A 30 -4.14 7.74 -4.02
N LEU A 31 -3.42 6.66 -3.71
CA LEU A 31 -2.13 6.77 -3.01
C LEU A 31 -1.13 7.59 -3.81
N SER A 32 -1.10 7.39 -5.14
CA SER A 32 -0.23 8.13 -6.04
C SER A 32 -0.52 9.63 -6.04
N GLU A 33 -1.78 10.01 -6.20
CA GLU A 33 -2.22 11.41 -6.19
C GLU A 33 -1.97 12.08 -4.83
N LYS A 34 -2.26 11.37 -3.73
CA LYS A 34 -2.15 11.90 -2.37
C LYS A 34 -0.71 12.11 -1.91
N TYR A 35 0.17 11.13 -2.15
CA TYR A 35 1.55 11.15 -1.65
C TYR A 35 2.58 11.59 -2.70
N GLY A 36 2.15 11.88 -3.93
CA GLY A 36 3.04 12.29 -5.03
C GLY A 36 3.99 11.18 -5.49
N ILE A 37 3.65 9.91 -5.28
CA ILE A 37 4.48 8.75 -5.63
C ILE A 37 3.91 8.16 -6.92
N ARG A 38 4.75 7.89 -7.92
CA ARG A 38 4.26 7.19 -9.13
C ARG A 38 3.76 5.79 -8.76
N MET A 39 2.67 5.33 -9.39
CA MET A 39 2.05 4.05 -9.06
C MET A 39 3.01 2.85 -9.15
N ASP A 40 3.93 2.87 -10.11
CA ASP A 40 4.98 1.85 -10.30
C ASP A 40 6.01 1.84 -9.17
N ASN A 41 6.12 2.92 -8.39
CA ASN A 41 7.02 3.06 -7.25
C ASN A 41 6.36 2.75 -5.89
N ILE A 42 5.06 2.47 -5.87
CA ILE A 42 4.35 2.12 -4.63
C ILE A 42 4.64 0.65 -4.27
N ALA A 43 5.06 0.41 -3.04
CA ALA A 43 5.04 -0.90 -2.40
C ALA A 43 4.26 -0.81 -1.08
N LEU A 44 3.47 -1.85 -0.80
CA LEU A 44 2.63 -1.92 0.39
C LEU A 44 3.00 -3.17 1.18
N PHE A 45 3.06 -3.04 2.49
CA PHE A 45 3.33 -4.15 3.40
C PHE A 45 2.25 -4.19 4.47
N ASP A 46 1.99 -5.37 5.02
CA ASP A 46 1.18 -5.49 6.22
C ASP A 46 1.94 -4.82 7.39
N TYR A 47 1.34 -3.81 8.01
CA TYR A 47 1.98 -3.06 9.09
C TYR A 47 2.18 -3.93 10.34
N GLU A 48 1.28 -4.88 10.59
CA GLU A 48 1.28 -5.70 11.80
C GLU A 48 2.12 -6.97 11.63
N ALA A 49 2.57 -7.28 10.42
CA ALA A 49 3.34 -8.49 10.17
C ALA A 49 4.76 -8.39 10.74
N GLU A 50 5.10 -9.35 11.61
CA GLU A 50 6.46 -9.49 12.13
C GLU A 50 7.41 -10.07 11.06
N GLY A 51 8.59 -9.45 10.92
CA GLY A 51 9.68 -9.91 10.05
C GLY A 51 9.65 -9.38 8.61
N LEU A 52 10.58 -9.87 7.78
CA LEU A 52 10.68 -9.51 6.36
C LEU A 52 9.60 -10.25 5.57
N ARG A 53 8.59 -9.52 5.11
CA ARG A 53 7.52 -10.04 4.22
C ARG A 53 7.62 -9.38 2.85
N PRO A 54 7.25 -10.10 1.77
CA PRO A 54 7.18 -9.50 0.45
C PRO A 54 6.08 -8.42 0.42
N ALA A 55 6.21 -7.49 -0.53
CA ALA A 55 5.18 -6.50 -0.78
C ALA A 55 3.84 -7.20 -1.14
N LEU A 56 2.74 -6.67 -0.61
CA LEU A 56 1.40 -7.15 -0.89
C LEU A 56 0.99 -6.80 -2.31
N SER A 57 0.41 -7.78 -3.01
CA SER A 57 -0.37 -7.51 -4.21
C SER A 57 -1.69 -6.85 -3.81
N ILE A 58 -2.24 -6.02 -4.70
CA ILE A 58 -3.51 -5.32 -4.44
C ILE A 58 -4.65 -6.29 -4.14
N GLU A 59 -4.65 -7.47 -4.78
CA GLU A 59 -5.67 -8.50 -4.59
C GLU A 59 -5.72 -9.02 -3.15
N ASN A 60 -4.58 -9.03 -2.45
CA ASN A 60 -4.48 -9.51 -1.08
C ASN A 60 -4.85 -8.45 -0.03
N ILE A 61 -5.12 -7.22 -0.45
CA ILE A 61 -5.54 -6.13 0.45
C ILE A 61 -7.03 -6.29 0.77
N ARG A 62 -7.32 -6.27 2.07
CA ARG A 62 -8.66 -6.46 2.64
C ARG A 62 -9.09 -5.23 3.44
N ASP A 63 -10.39 -5.10 3.63
CA ASP A 63 -10.96 -4.07 4.50
C ASP A 63 -10.44 -4.20 5.93
N GLY A 64 -10.19 -3.05 6.56
CA GLY A 64 -9.70 -2.94 7.93
C GLY A 64 -8.19 -3.11 8.09
N MET A 65 -7.44 -3.39 7.02
CA MET A 65 -5.98 -3.54 7.12
C MET A 65 -5.27 -2.23 7.41
N ILE A 66 -4.19 -2.32 8.19
CA ILE A 66 -3.18 -1.28 8.35
C ILE A 66 -2.01 -1.63 7.42
N LEU A 67 -1.66 -0.73 6.52
CA LEU A 67 -0.63 -0.94 5.50
C LEU A 67 0.52 0.04 5.68
N SER A 68 1.75 -0.45 5.64
CA SER A 68 2.94 0.37 5.49
C SER A 68 3.17 0.70 4.02
N LEU A 69 3.22 1.98 3.69
CA LEU A 69 3.57 2.46 2.36
C LEU A 69 5.07 2.72 2.24
N LEU A 70 5.66 2.24 1.15
CA LEU A 70 7.04 2.53 0.77
C LEU A 70 7.10 3.15 -0.63
N ASP A 71 7.87 4.23 -0.77
CA ASP A 71 8.28 4.77 -2.05
C ASP A 71 9.59 4.11 -2.50
N LYS A 72 9.50 3.22 -3.49
CA LYS A 72 10.64 2.49 -4.05
C LYS A 72 11.71 3.42 -4.65
N SER A 73 11.34 4.63 -5.09
CA SER A 73 12.31 5.59 -5.63
C SER A 73 13.25 6.17 -4.57
N GLN A 74 12.78 6.25 -3.32
CA GLN A 74 13.55 6.77 -2.18
C GLN A 74 14.27 5.67 -1.40
N SER A 75 13.98 4.39 -1.69
CA SER A 75 14.52 3.23 -0.97
C SER A 75 15.05 2.13 -1.91
N PRO A 76 16.13 2.38 -2.65
CA PRO A 76 16.71 1.38 -3.56
C PRO A 76 17.28 0.13 -2.85
N ALA A 77 17.51 0.20 -1.53
CA ALA A 77 18.11 -0.89 -0.75
C ALA A 77 17.12 -1.99 -0.30
N ILE A 78 15.82 -1.69 -0.15
CA ILE A 78 14.84 -2.63 0.40
C ILE A 78 14.42 -3.69 -0.64
N LEU A 79 14.61 -3.42 -1.93
CA LEU A 79 14.21 -4.30 -3.02
C LEU A 79 15.23 -5.41 -3.35
N LYS A 80 16.47 -5.32 -2.84
CA LYS A 80 17.53 -6.32 -3.10
C LYS A 80 17.50 -7.55 -2.20
N LEU A 81 16.55 -7.65 -1.28
CA LEU A 81 16.43 -8.79 -0.35
C LEU A 81 15.53 -9.91 -0.88
N ASN A 82 14.96 -9.77 -2.09
CA ASN A 82 14.05 -10.73 -2.70
C ASN A 82 14.46 -11.16 -4.12
N GLU A 83 15.72 -10.95 -4.51
CA GLU A 83 16.34 -11.65 -5.65
C GLU A 83 17.17 -12.85 -5.17
#